data_AF-A0A6G0NH37-F1
#
_entry.id   AF-A0A6G0NH37-F1
#
_cell.length_a   1.000
_cell.length_b   1.000
_cell.length_c   1.000
_cell.angle_alpha   90.00
_cell.angle_beta   90.00
_cell.angle_gamma   90.00
#
_symmetry.space_group_name_H-M   'P 1'
#
loop_
_entity.id
_entity.type
_entity.pdbx_description
1 polymer ?
#
loop_
_entity_poly.entity_id
_entity_poly.type
_entity_poly.pdbx_seq_one_letter_code
_entity_poly.pdbx_strand_id
1 'polypeptide(L)'
;MASSSSPAPAVWDAATQTFHGGQDWKFLANFAEDFSVTTNALGTPKQALAAATQAMSTVHHYPPADFQPAISHLAEFLWPESWQQNLPLLLMGNGASELIDLVIRSVQRGGWRPGGTLTQYKEYERSSKADGRETLA
;
A
#
# COMPACT_ATOMS: atom_id res chain seq x y z
N MET A 1 0.17 -7.94 47.68
CA MET A 1 1.09 -8.20 46.57
C MET A 1 0.28 -8.15 45.28
N ALA A 2 0.11 -6.96 44.69
CA ALA A 2 -0.53 -6.84 43.39
C ALA A 2 0.48 -7.30 42.33
N SER A 3 0.17 -8.39 41.61
CA SER A 3 0.99 -8.84 40.50
C SER A 3 0.91 -7.80 39.40
N SER A 4 2.01 -7.07 39.17
CA SER A 4 2.19 -6.25 37.98
C SER A 4 2.31 -7.18 36.77
N SER A 5 1.19 -7.49 36.12
CA SER A 5 1.23 -8.06 34.79
C SER A 5 1.73 -6.95 33.85
N SER A 6 2.95 -7.09 33.34
CA SER A 6 3.41 -6.25 32.23
C SER A 6 2.37 -6.34 31.10
N PRO A 7 1.97 -5.22 30.47
CA PRO A 7 1.06 -5.27 29.34
C PRO A 7 1.71 -6.15 28.26
N ALA A 8 0.91 -7.05 27.67
CA ALA A 8 1.36 -7.84 26.54
C ALA A 8 1.90 -6.89 25.46
N PRO A 9 3.01 -7.24 24.78
CA PRO A 9 3.54 -6.41 23.71
C PRO A 9 2.42 -6.14 22.71
N ALA A 10 2.17 -4.86 22.42
CA ALA A 10 1.22 -4.48 21.39
C ALA A 10 1.67 -5.11 20.07
N VAL A 11 0.76 -5.82 19.40
CA VAL A 11 1.03 -6.46 18.11
C VAL A 11 1.44 -5.43 17.04
N TRP A 12 1.13 -4.16 17.30
CA TRP A 12 1.26 -3.06 16.36
C TRP A 12 1.92 -1.84 16.98
N ASP A 13 2.67 -1.12 16.16
CA ASP A 13 3.25 0.18 16.54
C ASP A 13 2.28 1.30 16.16
N ALA A 14 1.48 1.75 17.12
CA ALA A 14 0.53 2.84 16.94
C ALA A 14 1.18 4.21 16.68
N ALA A 15 2.51 4.35 16.85
CA ALA A 15 3.20 5.61 16.59
C ALA A 15 3.56 5.78 15.11
N THR A 16 3.86 4.69 14.40
CA THR A 16 4.32 4.75 13.00
C THR A 16 3.37 4.10 12.00
N GLN A 17 2.49 3.20 12.45
CA GLN A 17 1.57 2.48 11.58
C GLN A 17 0.20 3.14 11.54
N THR A 18 -0.40 3.19 10.35
CA THR A 18 -1.83 3.43 10.21
C THR A 18 -2.53 2.08 10.14
N PHE A 19 -3.47 1.90 11.06
CA PHE A 19 -4.30 0.70 11.11
C PHE A 19 -5.26 0.72 9.92
N HIS A 20 -5.16 -0.30 9.08
CA HIS A 20 -6.14 -0.57 8.04
C HIS A 20 -7.13 -1.61 8.56
N GLY A 21 -8.37 -1.49 8.09
CA GLY A 21 -9.37 -2.54 8.33
C GLY A 21 -8.84 -3.91 7.89
N GLY A 22 -9.28 -4.95 8.59
CA GLY A 22 -8.98 -6.33 8.22
C GLY A 22 -7.62 -6.82 8.70
N GLN A 23 -6.71 -5.96 9.18
CA GLN A 23 -5.38 -6.43 9.65
C GLN A 23 -5.45 -7.40 10.83
N ASP A 24 -6.55 -7.43 11.56
CA ASP A 24 -6.80 -8.26 12.72
C ASP A 24 -7.57 -9.56 12.42
N TRP A 25 -7.96 -9.81 11.16
CA TRP A 25 -8.86 -10.90 10.78
C TRP A 25 -8.45 -12.27 11.34
N LYS A 26 -7.14 -12.56 11.36
CA LYS A 26 -6.58 -13.84 11.85
C LYS A 26 -6.75 -14.06 13.35
N PHE A 27 -6.98 -13.00 14.11
CA PHE A 27 -7.11 -13.05 15.57
C PHE A 27 -8.57 -13.07 16.04
N LEU A 28 -9.53 -12.94 15.11
CA LEU A 28 -10.96 -12.92 15.40
C LEU A 28 -11.51 -14.36 15.41
N ALA A 29 -11.91 -14.85 16.58
CA ALA A 29 -12.46 -16.20 16.75
C ALA A 29 -13.80 -16.42 16.00
N ASN A 30 -14.48 -15.34 15.64
CA ASN A 30 -15.78 -15.31 14.97
C ASN A 30 -15.70 -14.61 13.60
N PHE A 31 -14.53 -14.61 12.96
CA PHE A 31 -14.37 -14.02 11.62
C PHE A 31 -15.23 -14.76 10.59
N ALA A 32 -16.06 -14.03 9.86
CA ALA A 32 -16.91 -14.58 8.80
C ALA A 32 -16.62 -13.89 7.45
N GLU A 33 -16.71 -12.56 7.42
CA GLU A 33 -16.54 -11.74 6.22
C GLU A 33 -15.87 -10.41 6.60
N ASP A 34 -15.08 -9.84 5.68
CA ASP A 34 -14.39 -8.55 5.86
C ASP A 34 -14.86 -7.53 4.83
N PHE A 35 -15.51 -6.47 5.32
CA PHE A 35 -15.95 -5.30 4.55
C PHE A 35 -15.26 -4.01 5.02
N SER A 36 -14.21 -4.13 5.82
CA SER A 36 -13.51 -2.97 6.42
C SER A 36 -12.47 -2.35 5.49
N VAL A 37 -12.11 -3.05 4.40
CA VAL A 37 -11.24 -2.58 3.33
C VAL A 37 -11.82 -2.91 1.96
N THR A 38 -11.37 -2.19 0.93
CA THR A 38 -11.85 -2.33 -0.45
C THR A 38 -11.18 -3.48 -1.21
N THR A 39 -10.89 -4.59 -0.52
CA THR A 39 -10.30 -5.77 -1.16
C THR A 39 -11.34 -6.46 -2.06
N ASN A 40 -10.87 -7.05 -3.17
CA ASN A 40 -11.75 -7.77 -4.08
C ASN A 40 -12.39 -8.99 -3.39
N ALA A 41 -13.72 -8.96 -3.22
CA ALA A 41 -14.49 -10.02 -2.58
C ALA A 41 -14.45 -11.37 -3.32
N LEU A 42 -14.07 -11.39 -4.61
CA LEU A 42 -13.88 -12.62 -5.37
C LEU A 42 -12.54 -13.31 -5.08
N GLY A 43 -11.71 -12.69 -4.23
CA GLY A 43 -10.38 -13.19 -3.88
C GLY A 43 -9.34 -13.04 -4.99
N THR A 44 -8.20 -13.70 -4.82
CA THR A 44 -7.10 -13.66 -5.79
C THR A 44 -7.46 -14.44 -7.06
N PRO A 45 -7.28 -13.86 -8.26
CA PRO A 45 -7.47 -14.60 -9.51
C PRO A 45 -6.64 -15.89 -9.54
N LYS A 46 -7.26 -17.02 -9.91
CA LYS A 46 -6.61 -18.36 -9.86
C LYS A 46 -5.28 -18.41 -10.62
N GLN A 47 -5.23 -17.77 -11.80
CA GLN A 47 -4.01 -17.71 -12.62
C GLN A 47 -2.92 -16.87 -11.96
N ALA A 48 -3.29 -15.75 -11.31
CA ALA A 48 -2.33 -14.93 -10.56
C ALA A 48 -1.76 -15.70 -9.36
N LEU A 49 -2.59 -16.45 -8.63
CA LEU A 49 -2.12 -17.30 -7.52
C LEU A 49 -1.15 -18.39 -7.99
N ALA A 50 -1.45 -19.05 -9.11
CA ALA A 50 -0.57 -20.05 -9.70
C ALA A 50 0.78 -19.45 -10.13
N ALA A 51 0.77 -18.29 -10.81
CA ALA A 51 1.98 -17.58 -11.21
C ALA A 51 2.83 -17.14 -10.01
N ALA A 52 2.20 -16.59 -8.96
CA ALA A 52 2.89 -16.21 -7.74
C ALA A 52 3.52 -17.41 -7.03
N THR A 53 2.82 -18.55 -6.99
CA THR A 53 3.35 -19.81 -6.43
C THR A 53 4.58 -20.28 -7.20
N GLN A 54 4.54 -20.21 -8.54
CA GLN A 54 5.68 -20.59 -9.38
C GLN A 54 6.89 -19.67 -9.16
N ALA A 55 6.66 -18.35 -9.04
CA ALA A 55 7.71 -17.35 -8.82
C ALA A 55 8.50 -17.57 -7.52
N MET A 56 7.94 -18.28 -6.54
CA MET A 56 8.66 -18.65 -5.31
C MET A 56 9.88 -19.55 -5.55
N SER A 57 9.91 -20.28 -6.66
CA SER A 57 11.10 -21.05 -7.03
C SER A 57 12.33 -20.18 -7.36
N THR A 58 12.13 -18.91 -7.73
CA THR A 58 13.20 -17.99 -8.17
C THR A 58 13.49 -16.87 -7.17
N VAL A 59 12.87 -16.88 -5.98
CA VAL A 59 12.98 -15.81 -4.97
C VAL A 59 14.40 -15.63 -4.37
N HIS A 60 15.30 -16.57 -4.66
CA HIS A 60 16.71 -16.49 -4.26
C HIS A 60 17.53 -15.47 -5.08
N HIS A 61 16.94 -14.87 -6.11
CA HIS A 61 17.51 -13.76 -6.87
C HIS A 61 16.76 -12.45 -6.58
N TYR A 62 17.47 -11.33 -6.68
CA TYR A 62 16.82 -10.03 -6.74
C TYR A 62 15.90 -9.94 -7.97
N PRO A 63 14.75 -9.26 -7.86
CA PRO A 63 13.90 -9.01 -9.02
C PRO A 63 14.62 -8.13 -10.05
N PRO A 64 14.25 -8.22 -11.34
CA PRO A 64 14.72 -7.30 -12.36
C PRO A 64 14.46 -5.84 -11.98
N ALA A 65 15.49 -4.99 -12.11
CA ALA A 65 15.42 -3.58 -11.72
C ALA A 65 14.57 -2.72 -12.68
N ASP A 66 14.30 -3.23 -13.89
CA ASP A 66 13.52 -2.56 -14.93
C ASP A 66 12.03 -2.91 -14.91
N PHE A 67 11.60 -3.73 -13.93
CA PHE A 67 10.22 -4.20 -13.76
C PHE A 67 9.65 -4.99 -14.96
N GLN A 68 10.49 -5.47 -15.87
CA GLN A 68 10.03 -6.27 -17.00
C GLN A 68 9.73 -7.72 -16.58
N PRO A 69 8.72 -8.37 -17.18
CA PRO A 69 7.77 -7.86 -18.17
C PRO A 69 6.52 -7.19 -17.57
N ALA A 70 6.45 -7.01 -16.24
CA ALA A 70 5.23 -6.53 -15.57
C ALA A 70 4.85 -5.11 -16.02
N ILE A 71 5.82 -4.22 -16.17
CA ILE A 71 5.56 -2.83 -16.58
C ILE A 71 5.10 -2.71 -18.04
N SER A 72 5.63 -3.52 -18.96
CA SER A 72 5.16 -3.54 -20.35
C SER A 72 3.76 -4.13 -20.48
N HIS A 73 3.47 -5.23 -19.77
CA HIS A 73 2.12 -5.79 -19.73
C HIS A 73 1.09 -4.80 -19.16
N LEU A 74 1.46 -4.00 -18.14
CA LEU A 74 0.59 -2.93 -17.63
C LEU A 74 0.37 -1.84 -18.69
N ALA A 75 1.42 -1.42 -19.39
CA ALA A 75 1.31 -0.44 -20.46
C ALA A 75 0.40 -0.94 -21.59
N GLU A 76 0.55 -2.19 -22.03
CA GLU A 76 -0.29 -2.84 -23.03
C GLU A 76 -1.76 -2.89 -22.60
N PHE A 77 -2.02 -3.18 -21.32
CA PHE A 77 -3.36 -3.19 -20.77
C PHE A 77 -4.01 -1.79 -20.78
N LEU A 78 -3.26 -0.76 -20.37
CA LEU A 78 -3.77 0.62 -20.28
C LEU A 78 -3.90 1.31 -21.64
N TRP A 79 -2.97 1.05 -22.55
CA TRP A 79 -2.88 1.71 -23.86
C TRP A 79 -2.61 0.70 -24.98
N PRO A 80 -3.57 -0.17 -25.34
CA PRO A 80 -3.33 -1.30 -26.26
C PRO A 80 -2.68 -0.92 -27.60
N GLU A 81 -2.98 0.26 -28.14
CA GLU A 81 -2.49 0.72 -29.44
C GLU A 81 -1.22 1.60 -29.37
N SER A 82 -0.88 2.11 -28.19
CA SER A 82 0.17 3.13 -28.01
C SER A 82 1.07 2.88 -26.79
N TRP A 83 1.13 1.63 -26.33
CA TRP A 83 1.81 1.30 -25.08
C TRP A 83 3.32 1.59 -25.15
N GLN A 84 3.98 1.40 -26.29
CA GLN A 84 5.41 1.67 -26.40
C GLN A 84 5.71 3.16 -26.20
N GLN A 85 4.85 4.03 -26.74
CA GLN A 85 5.00 5.48 -26.60
C GLN A 85 4.69 5.93 -25.17
N ASN A 86 3.75 5.26 -24.50
CA ASN A 86 3.30 5.63 -23.16
C ASN A 86 4.05 4.91 -22.02
N LEU A 87 4.81 3.86 -22.31
CA LEU A 87 5.60 3.12 -21.31
C LEU A 87 6.50 4.02 -20.47
N PRO A 88 7.21 5.03 -21.02
CA PRO A 88 8.03 5.95 -20.23
C PRO A 88 7.24 6.81 -19.22
N LEU A 89 5.91 6.85 -19.32
CA LEU A 89 5.03 7.57 -18.40
C LEU A 89 4.68 6.75 -17.15
N LEU A 90 5.02 5.45 -17.12
CA LEU A 90 4.71 4.57 -16.00
C LEU A 90 5.84 4.53 -14.97
N LEU A 91 5.43 4.42 -13.72
CA LEU A 91 6.29 4.11 -12.58
C LEU A 91 5.64 2.98 -11.77
N MET A 92 6.42 1.95 -11.46
CA MET A 92 6.02 0.84 -10.60
C MET A 92 6.60 1.04 -9.20
N GLY A 93 5.87 0.58 -8.18
CA GLY A 93 6.27 0.71 -6.78
C GLY A 93 5.51 -0.24 -5.87
N ASN A 94 5.82 -0.18 -4.58
CA ASN A 94 5.20 -0.98 -3.53
C ASN A 94 3.80 -0.45 -3.16
N GLY A 95 2.87 -0.59 -4.11
CA GLY A 95 1.52 -0.04 -4.02
C GLY A 95 1.46 1.47 -4.23
N ALA A 96 0.25 2.01 -4.33
CA ALA A 96 0.03 3.45 -4.55
C ALA A 96 0.52 4.31 -3.37
N SER A 97 0.56 3.76 -2.15
CA SER A 97 1.03 4.48 -0.95
C SER A 97 2.50 4.90 -1.06
N GLU A 98 3.37 4.09 -1.67
CA GLU A 98 4.78 4.48 -1.86
C GLU A 98 4.90 5.71 -2.76
N LEU A 99 4.11 5.77 -3.84
CA LEU A 99 4.09 6.94 -4.72
C LEU A 99 3.61 8.19 -3.97
N ILE A 100 2.59 8.07 -3.12
CA ILE A 100 2.11 9.17 -2.27
C ILE A 100 3.25 9.67 -1.36
N ASP A 101 3.96 8.76 -0.69
CA ASP A 101 5.10 9.09 0.18
C ASP A 101 6.24 9.78 -0.60
N LEU A 102 6.59 9.28 -1.79
CA LEU A 102 7.63 9.86 -2.63
C LEU A 102 7.25 11.25 -3.15
N VAL A 103 6.00 11.45 -3.56
CA VAL A 103 5.51 12.76 -4.01
C VAL A 103 5.56 13.77 -2.85
N ILE A 104 5.04 13.41 -1.68
CA ILE A 104 5.04 14.31 -0.51
C ILE A 104 6.46 14.69 -0.09
N ARG A 105 7.42 13.75 -0.16
CA ARG A 105 8.82 14.03 0.20
C ARG A 105 9.59 14.83 -0.87
N SER A 106 9.15 14.80 -2.12
CA SER A 106 9.86 15.46 -3.24
C SER A 106 9.43 16.90 -3.49
N VAL A 107 8.23 17.30 -3.05
CA VAL A 107 7.75 18.68 -3.18
C VAL A 107 8.38 19.62 -2.16
N GLN A 108 8.33 20.93 -2.43
CA GLN A 108 8.86 21.97 -1.55
C GLN A 108 8.39 21.80 -0.08
N ARG A 109 9.31 22.07 0.85
CA ARG A 109 9.01 22.06 2.29
C ARG A 109 7.95 23.12 2.62
N GLY A 110 7.04 22.76 3.50
CA GLY A 110 5.90 23.59 3.92
C GLY A 110 4.82 22.73 4.57
N GLY A 111 3.75 23.36 5.03
CA GLY A 111 2.59 22.65 5.55
C GLY A 111 1.83 21.91 4.45
N TRP A 112 1.00 20.96 4.87
CA TRP A 112 0.06 20.25 3.99
C TRP A 112 -1.36 20.72 4.30
N ARG A 113 -2.23 20.76 3.28
CA ARG A 113 -3.64 21.13 3.45
C ARG A 113 -4.52 19.95 3.00
N PRO A 114 -5.53 19.55 3.77
CA PRO A 114 -6.51 18.57 3.30
C PRO A 114 -7.29 19.10 2.10
N GLY A 115 -7.93 18.19 1.35
CA GLY A 115 -8.85 18.58 0.28
C GLY A 115 -10.02 19.43 0.81
N GLY A 116 -10.75 20.07 -0.10
CA GLY A 116 -11.94 20.88 0.25
C GLY A 116 -13.13 20.07 0.79
N THR A 117 -12.96 18.76 1.01
CA THR A 117 -13.96 17.83 1.54
C THR A 117 -13.46 17.21 2.83
N LEU A 118 -14.37 16.95 3.77
CA LEU A 118 -14.07 16.27 5.03
C LEU A 118 -13.54 14.84 4.82
N THR A 119 -14.00 14.18 3.76
CA THR A 119 -13.62 12.81 3.43
C THR A 119 -12.49 12.82 2.40
N GLN A 120 -11.37 12.22 2.76
CA GLN A 120 -10.23 11.99 1.89
C GLN A 120 -9.50 10.71 2.30
N TYR A 121 -8.65 10.20 1.43
CA TYR A 121 -7.83 9.04 1.75
C TYR A 121 -6.81 9.39 2.84
N LYS A 122 -6.85 8.66 3.96
CA LYS A 122 -6.03 8.98 5.15
C LYS A 122 -4.52 8.85 4.94
N GLU A 123 -4.09 8.13 3.91
CA GLU A 123 -2.67 8.01 3.56
C GLU A 123 -2.02 9.37 3.25
N TYR A 124 -2.78 10.34 2.70
CA TYR A 124 -2.26 11.69 2.45
C TYR A 124 -1.86 12.40 3.74
N GLU A 125 -2.72 12.32 4.76
CA GLU A 125 -2.48 12.87 6.08
C GLU A 125 -1.35 12.12 6.80
N ARG A 126 -1.39 10.78 6.78
CA ARG A 126 -0.34 9.93 7.36
C ARG A 126 1.04 10.30 6.80
N SER A 127 1.14 10.31 5.47
CA SER A 127 2.39 10.58 4.76
C SER A 127 2.91 11.99 5.04
N SER A 128 2.02 12.99 5.05
CA SER A 128 2.39 14.38 5.37
C SER A 128 2.91 14.53 6.80
N LYS A 129 2.25 13.89 7.78
CA LYS A 129 2.72 13.87 9.17
C LYS A 129 4.06 13.15 9.31
N ALA A 130 4.25 12.04 8.60
CA ALA A 130 5.50 11.29 8.60
C ALA A 130 6.69 12.10 8.03
N ASP A 131 6.45 12.96 7.03
CA ASP A 131 7.45 13.92 6.51
C ASP A 131 7.57 15.20 7.37
N GLY A 132 6.86 15.28 8.51
CA GLY A 132 6.94 16.40 9.45
C GLY A 132 6.22 17.67 8.98
N ARG A 133 5.21 17.55 8.10
CA ARG A 133 4.45 18.69 7.60
C ARG A 133 3.36 19.10 8.58
N GLU A 134 3.30 20.38 8.91
CA GLU A 134 2.21 20.96 9.69
C GLU A 134 0.89 20.92 8.90
N THR A 135 -0.21 20.54 9.56
CA THR A 135 -1.55 20.62 8.97
C THR A 135 -2.01 22.06 8.92
N LEU A 136 -2.22 22.60 7.72
CA LEU A 136 -2.73 23.94 7.50
C LEU A 136 -4.26 23.95 7.47
N ALA A 137 -4.86 25.00 8.02
CA ALA A 137 -6.27 25.31 7.87
C ALA A 137 -6.62 25.69 6.42
#